data_AF-A0A1F6AY39-F1
#
_entry.id   AF-A0A1F6AY39-F1
#
_cell.length_a   1.000
_cell.length_b   1.000
_cell.length_c   1.000
_cell.angle_alpha   90.00
_cell.angle_beta   90.00
_cell.angle_gamma   90.00
#
_symmetry.space_group_name_H-M   'P 1'
#
loop_
_entity.id
_entity.type
_entity.pdbx_description
1 polymer ?
#
loop_
_entity_poly.entity_id
_entity_poly.type
_entity_poly.pdbx_seq_one_letter_code
_entity_poly.pdbx_strand_id
1 'polypeptide(L)'
;MAPKIQPSKEKQSDKKLHREILKQMVTLVTSGFGLVAALAWNNVIQELVNTHIKPYLPKGSGLVSLFLYAIIITILAVSVTYQMTKLLKRIGGDKND
;
A
#
# COMPACT_ATOMS: atom_id res chain seq x y z
N MET A 1 17.79 -16.43 -46.66
CA MET A 1 17.56 -15.36 -45.66
C MET A 1 16.06 -15.06 -45.66
N ALA A 2 15.30 -15.57 -44.69
CA ALA A 2 13.84 -15.42 -44.68
C ALA A 2 13.43 -14.00 -44.22
N PRO A 3 12.44 -13.36 -44.88
CA PRO A 3 11.97 -12.04 -44.49
C PRO A 3 11.25 -12.10 -43.13
N LYS A 4 11.65 -11.24 -42.18
CA LYS A 4 10.95 -11.06 -40.91
C LYS A 4 9.55 -10.50 -41.19
N ILE A 5 8.51 -11.31 -40.97
CA ILE A 5 7.12 -10.89 -41.09
C ILE A 5 6.83 -9.90 -39.96
N GLN A 6 6.75 -8.61 -40.30
CA GLN A 6 6.40 -7.56 -39.36
C GLN A 6 4.90 -7.66 -39.04
N PRO A 7 4.49 -7.65 -37.76
CA PRO A 7 3.07 -7.72 -37.41
C PRO A 7 2.33 -6.47 -37.92
N SER A 8 1.16 -6.67 -38.53
CA SER A 8 0.30 -5.60 -39.04
C SER A 8 -0.03 -4.57 -37.93
N LYS A 9 -0.09 -3.28 -38.29
CA LYS A 9 -0.29 -2.15 -37.36
C LYS A 9 -1.52 -2.34 -36.46
N GLU A 10 -2.56 -3.01 -36.95
CA GLU A 10 -3.81 -3.34 -36.25
C GLU A 10 -3.56 -4.22 -35.01
N LYS A 11 -2.84 -5.34 -35.15
CA LYS A 11 -2.50 -6.24 -34.02
C LYS A 11 -1.62 -5.60 -32.96
N GLN A 12 -0.85 -4.56 -33.30
CA GLN A 12 -0.05 -3.82 -32.32
C GLN A 12 -0.91 -2.81 -31.53
N SER A 13 -1.91 -2.21 -32.19
CA SER A 13 -2.85 -1.28 -31.56
C SER A 13 -3.70 -1.97 -30.49
N ASP A 14 -4.25 -3.16 -30.81
CA ASP A 14 -5.06 -3.92 -29.86
C ASP A 14 -4.27 -4.30 -28.61
N LYS A 15 -3.04 -4.77 -28.75
CA LYS A 15 -2.19 -5.13 -27.61
C LYS A 15 -1.87 -3.93 -26.72
N LYS A 16 -1.66 -2.76 -27.32
CA LYS A 16 -1.44 -1.51 -26.56
C LYS A 16 -2.70 -1.09 -25.79
N LEU A 17 -3.87 -1.17 -26.41
CA LEU A 17 -5.15 -0.86 -25.77
C LEU A 17 -5.43 -1.81 -24.60
N HIS A 18 -5.31 -3.13 -24.81
CA HIS A 18 -5.49 -4.12 -23.75
C HIS A 18 -4.53 -3.89 -22.58
N ARG A 19 -3.27 -3.56 -22.87
CA ARG A 19 -2.27 -3.25 -21.83
C ARG A 19 -2.66 -2.01 -21.02
N GLU A 20 -3.15 -0.95 -21.67
CA GLU A 20 -3.55 0.26 -20.95
C GLU A 20 -4.80 0.02 -20.10
N ILE A 21 -5.78 -0.72 -20.62
CA ILE A 21 -6.96 -1.13 -19.85
C ILE A 21 -6.54 -1.94 -18.61
N LEU A 22 -5.67 -2.94 -18.77
CA LEU A 22 -5.17 -3.73 -17.63
C LEU A 22 -4.43 -2.86 -16.62
N LYS A 23 -3.62 -1.90 -17.07
CA LYS A 23 -2.92 -0.96 -16.19
C LYS A 23 -3.91 -0.07 -15.41
N GLN A 24 -4.96 0.42 -16.07
CA GLN A 24 -6.03 1.18 -15.43
C GLN A 24 -6.75 0.33 -14.36
N MET A 25 -7.09 -0.91 -14.71
CA MET A 25 -7.77 -1.85 -13.81
C MET A 25 -6.91 -2.15 -12.58
N VAL A 26 -5.63 -2.47 -12.77
CA VAL A 26 -4.69 -2.70 -11.66
C VAL A 26 -4.59 -1.46 -10.78
N THR A 27 -4.53 -0.26 -11.36
CA THR A 27 -4.47 0.99 -10.60
C THR A 27 -5.73 1.21 -9.78
N LEU A 28 -6.91 1.03 -10.38
CA LEU A 28 -8.21 1.20 -9.71
C LEU A 28 -8.38 0.20 -8.57
N VAL A 29 -8.11 -1.07 -8.84
CA VAL A 29 -8.20 -2.17 -7.86
C VAL A 29 -7.21 -1.96 -6.71
N THR A 30 -5.95 -1.65 -7.01
CA THR A 30 -4.92 -1.41 -5.99
C THR A 30 -5.27 -0.21 -5.11
N SER A 31 -5.79 0.87 -5.71
CA SER A 31 -6.21 2.06 -4.97
C SER A 31 -7.42 1.78 -4.08
N GLY A 32 -8.42 1.07 -4.61
CA GLY A 32 -9.61 0.65 -3.85
C GLY A 32 -9.25 -0.26 -2.68
N PHE A 33 -8.40 -1.27 -2.90
CA PHE A 33 -7.93 -2.13 -1.83
C PHE A 33 -7.02 -1.42 -0.83
N GLY A 34 -6.22 -0.44 -1.27
CA GLY A 34 -5.43 0.41 -0.37
C GLY A 34 -6.31 1.15 0.63
N LEU A 35 -7.46 1.70 0.17
CA LEU A 35 -8.43 2.36 1.05
C LEU A 35 -9.08 1.37 2.03
N VAL A 36 -9.53 0.21 1.55
CA VAL A 36 -10.14 -0.83 2.40
C VAL A 36 -9.14 -1.33 3.44
N ALA A 37 -7.88 -1.56 3.05
CA ALA A 37 -6.82 -1.99 3.96
C ALA A 37 -6.53 -0.93 5.02
N ALA A 38 -6.48 0.36 4.66
CA ALA A 38 -6.30 1.46 5.61
C ALA A 38 -7.44 1.50 6.65
N LEU A 39 -8.69 1.34 6.21
CA LEU A 39 -9.86 1.29 7.10
C LEU A 39 -9.83 0.06 8.03
N ALA A 40 -9.47 -1.11 7.50
CA ALA A 40 -9.37 -2.33 8.29
C ALA A 40 -8.29 -2.22 9.37
N TRP A 41 -7.09 -1.74 9.02
CA TRP A 41 -6.01 -1.53 9.99
C TRP A 41 -6.37 -0.50 11.05
N ASN A 42 -7.03 0.60 10.67
CA ASN A 42 -7.55 1.58 11.63
C ASN A 42 -8.46 0.90 12.66
N ASN A 43 -9.44 0.10 12.21
CA ASN A 43 -10.37 -0.58 13.11
C ASN A 43 -9.67 -1.61 14.01
N VAL A 44 -8.74 -2.40 13.47
CA VAL A 44 -7.96 -3.37 14.25
C VAL A 44 -7.19 -2.68 15.38
N ILE A 45 -6.51 -1.57 15.09
CA ILE A 45 -5.72 -0.85 16.11
C ILE A 45 -6.65 -0.27 17.18
N GLN A 46 -7.79 0.31 16.79
CA GLN A 46 -8.77 0.84 17.74
C GLN A 46 -9.33 -0.25 18.65
N GLU A 47 -9.74 -1.38 18.07
CA GLU A 47 -10.29 -2.51 18.82
C GLU A 47 -9.25 -3.12 19.76
N LEU A 48 -8.01 -3.27 19.28
CA LEU A 48 -6.89 -3.74 20.10
C LEU A 48 -6.69 -2.81 21.32
N VAL A 49 -6.63 -1.50 21.11
CA VAL A 49 -6.47 -0.52 22.20
C VAL A 49 -7.67 -0.55 23.16
N ASN A 50 -8.87 -0.65 22.64
CA ASN A 50 -10.09 -0.67 23.44
C ASN A 50 -10.25 -1.95 24.26
N THR A 51 -9.88 -3.10 23.71
CA THR A 51 -10.14 -4.41 24.32
C THR A 51 -8.95 -4.90 25.15
N HIS A 52 -7.72 -4.62 24.74
CA HIS A 52 -6.52 -5.08 25.43
C HIS A 52 -5.82 -4.03 26.29
N ILE A 53 -6.12 -2.74 26.14
CA ILE A 53 -5.42 -1.69 26.92
C ILE A 53 -6.36 -0.90 27.82
N LYS A 54 -7.53 -0.44 27.33
CA LYS A 54 -8.48 0.30 28.18
C LYS A 54 -8.87 -0.41 29.48
N PRO A 55 -9.06 -1.74 29.55
CA PRO A 55 -9.42 -2.42 30.79
C PRO A 55 -8.33 -2.36 31.87
N TYR A 56 -7.08 -2.18 31.48
CA TYR A 56 -5.94 -2.05 32.39
C TYR A 56 -5.70 -0.60 32.85
N LEU A 57 -6.45 0.35 32.31
CA LEU A 57 -6.33 1.77 32.67
C LEU A 57 -7.40 2.17 33.70
N PRO A 58 -7.05 3.05 34.67
CA PRO A 58 -8.01 3.58 35.63
C PRO A 58 -9.20 4.29 34.94
N LYS A 59 -10.41 4.14 35.51
CA LYS A 59 -11.63 4.83 35.04
C LYS A 59 -11.40 6.35 34.99
N GLY A 60 -11.44 6.93 33.79
CA GLY A 60 -11.10 8.34 33.52
C GLY A 60 -9.99 8.55 32.48
N SER A 61 -9.28 7.49 32.10
CA SER A 61 -8.08 7.57 31.23
C SER A 61 -8.38 7.57 29.72
N GLY A 62 -9.54 8.06 29.27
CA GLY A 62 -9.91 8.06 27.84
C GLY A 62 -8.85 8.73 26.95
N LEU A 63 -8.28 9.85 27.42
CA LEU A 63 -7.17 10.56 26.77
C LEU A 63 -5.90 9.71 26.63
N VAL A 64 -5.56 8.90 27.65
CA VAL A 64 -4.38 8.02 27.62
C VAL A 64 -4.53 6.94 26.55
N SER A 65 -5.76 6.41 26.36
CA SER A 65 -6.02 5.44 25.30
C SER A 65 -5.88 6.04 23.89
N LEU A 66 -6.34 7.27 23.68
CA LEU A 66 -6.14 7.99 22.41
C LEU A 66 -4.66 8.33 22.17
N PHE A 67 -3.93 8.71 23.22
CA PHE A 67 -2.51 9.02 23.11
C PHE A 67 -1.69 7.78 22.73
N LEU A 68 -1.99 6.62 23.33
CA LEU A 68 -1.33 5.37 22.97
C LEU A 68 -1.66 4.94 21.53
N TYR A 69 -2.93 5.07 21.12
CA TYR A 69 -3.35 4.84 19.73
C TYR A 69 -2.51 5.69 18.75
N ALA A 70 -2.31 6.98 19.04
CA ALA A 70 -1.51 7.87 18.21
C ALA A 70 -0.03 7.46 18.14
N ILE A 71 0.55 7.01 19.26
CA ILE A 71 1.93 6.48 19.30
C ILE A 71 2.04 5.23 18.41
N ILE A 72 1.13 4.28 18.54
CA ILE A 72 1.14 3.03 17.78
C ILE A 72 1.07 3.33 16.28
N ILE A 73 0.15 4.20 15.85
CA ILE A 73 0.03 4.58 14.44
C ILE A 73 1.31 5.27 13.94
N THR A 74 1.92 6.12 14.75
CA THR A 74 3.16 6.81 14.35
C THR A 74 4.30 5.82 14.16
N ILE A 75 4.48 4.87 15.08
CA ILE A 75 5.50 3.82 14.97
C ILE A 75 5.27 2.98 13.71
N LEU A 76 4.02 2.57 13.45
CA LEU A 76 3.68 1.79 12.25
C LEU A 76 3.95 2.59 10.97
N ALA A 77 3.54 3.85 10.91
CA ALA A 77 3.77 4.72 9.76
C ALA A 77 5.27 4.87 9.48
N VAL A 78 6.07 5.22 10.48
CA VAL A 78 7.54 5.34 10.35
C VAL A 78 8.16 4.02 9.91
N SER A 79 7.73 2.89 10.48
CA SER A 79 8.25 1.57 10.12
C SER A 79 7.96 1.20 8.67
N VAL A 80 6.73 1.43 8.20
CA VAL A 80 6.33 1.16 6.81
C VAL A 80 7.06 2.09 5.85
N THR A 81 7.10 3.40 6.13
CA THR A 81 7.81 4.38 5.30
C THR A 81 9.31 4.05 5.23
N TYR A 82 9.94 3.70 6.35
CA TYR A 82 11.35 3.30 6.38
C TYR A 82 11.63 2.05 5.53
N GLN A 83 10.76 1.04 5.61
CA GLN A 83 10.87 -0.16 4.77
C GLN A 83 10.71 0.18 3.28
N MET A 84 9.76 1.03 2.92
CA MET A 84 9.58 1.50 1.54
C MET A 84 10.81 2.26 1.04
N THR A 85 11.39 3.16 1.84
CA THR A 85 12.64 3.84 1.48
C THR A 85 13.79 2.86 1.23
N LYS A 86 13.90 1.79 2.05
CA LYS A 86 14.91 0.73 1.86
C LYS A 86 14.66 -0.09 0.59
N LEU A 87 13.41 -0.41 0.28
CA LEU A 87 13.04 -1.12 -0.95
C LEU A 87 13.33 -0.27 -2.19
N LEU A 88 12.99 1.02 -2.17
CA LEU A 88 13.32 1.95 -3.26
C LEU A 88 14.83 2.06 -3.47
N LYS A 89 15.63 2.12 -2.40
CA LYS A 89 17.10 2.10 -2.51
C LYS A 89 17.63 0.80 -3.14
N ARG A 90 17.03 -0.35 -2.83
CA ARG A 90 17.43 -1.65 -3.42
C ARG A 90 17.05 -1.77 -4.90
N ILE A 91 15.89 -1.24 -5.29
CA ILE A 91 15.39 -1.32 -6.67
C ILE A 91 16.00 -0.20 -7.54
N GLY A 92 16.28 0.96 -6.95
CA GLY A 92 16.89 2.11 -7.61
C GLY A 92 18.42 2.14 -7.57
N GLY A 93 19.05 1.29 -6.74
CA GLY A 93 20.51 1.18 -6.59
C GLY A 93 21.21 0.38 -7.69
N ASP A 94 20.51 0.00 -8.76
CA ASP A 94 21.04 -0.75 -9.92
C ASP A 94 20.88 0.07 -11.22
N LYS A 95 21.12 1.39 -11.14
CA LYS A 95 21.13 2.28 -12.31
C LYS A 95 22.20 3.37 -12.31
N ASN A 96 23.25 3.24 -11.49
CA ASN A 96 24.44 4.08 -11.59
C ASN A 96 25.65 3.27 -11.10
N ASP A 97 26.21 2.46 -12.00
CA ASP A 97 27.64 2.29 -12.28
C ASP A 97 27.78 1.43 -13.56
#